data_AF-A0A2V9P9E4-F1
#
_entry.id   AF-A0A2V9P9E4-F1
#
_cell.length_a   1.000
_cell.length_b   1.000
_cell.length_c   1.000
_cell.angle_alpha   90.00
_cell.angle_beta   90.00
_cell.angle_gamma   90.00
#
_symmetry.space_group_name_H-M   'P 1'
#
loop_
_entity.id
_entity.type
_entity.pdbx_description
1 polymer ?
#
loop_
_entity_poly.entity_id
_entity_poly.type
_entity_poly.pdbx_seq_one_letter_code
_entity_poly.pdbx_strand_id
1 'polypeptide(L)'
;MTTPRSFSISSAVTSLLLTALLILALLSPTLARAGVGFQPVVPEELKMTSEPQAAGAPAIILFRQVDRDDNGRTSHEDNYYRVKILTEEGRKQADVEIPFYKGNNVVGVHARTIRPDGSIAEFDGKVYEKTIAKARGLKYSAKTFTLPDVQVDSVIEYYYTLDL
;
A
#
# COMPACT_ATOMS: atom_id res chain seq x y z
N MET A 1 23.12 51.33 46.64
CA MET A 1 23.21 49.85 46.55
C MET A 1 21.78 49.32 46.58
N THR A 2 21.16 49.15 45.42
CA THR A 2 19.77 48.70 45.27
C THR A 2 19.75 47.19 45.09
N THR A 3 19.00 46.49 45.94
CA THR A 3 18.83 45.03 45.86
C THR A 3 17.92 44.65 44.67
N PRO A 4 18.27 43.63 43.87
CA PRO A 4 17.40 43.19 42.78
C PRO A 4 16.21 42.38 43.31
N ARG A 5 15.01 42.69 42.82
CA ARG A 5 13.80 41.91 43.08
C ARG A 5 13.84 40.61 42.28
N SER A 6 13.77 39.47 42.97
CA SER A 6 13.57 38.15 42.36
C SER A 6 12.12 38.01 41.89
N PHE A 7 11.92 37.79 40.60
CA PHE A 7 10.62 37.36 40.07
C PHE A 7 10.41 35.88 40.41
N SER A 8 9.40 35.58 41.22
CA SER A 8 8.93 34.21 41.46
C SER A 8 7.69 33.97 40.59
N ILE A 9 7.76 32.98 39.71
CA ILE A 9 6.63 32.56 38.88
C ILE A 9 5.75 31.64 39.73
N SER A 10 4.46 31.99 39.89
CA SER A 10 3.50 31.23 40.70
C SER A 10 3.31 29.79 40.17
N SER A 11 3.22 28.82 41.09
CA SER A 11 2.98 27.39 40.79
C SER A 11 1.72 27.13 39.96
N ALA A 12 0.73 28.01 40.04
CA ALA A 12 -0.48 27.95 39.24
C ALA A 12 -0.22 28.25 37.75
N VAL A 13 0.72 29.17 37.47
CA VAL A 13 1.09 29.55 36.09
C VAL A 13 1.89 28.42 35.43
N THR A 14 2.79 27.78 36.18
CA THR A 14 3.49 26.57 35.71
C THR A 14 2.54 25.40 35.46
N SER A 15 1.55 25.18 36.33
CA SER A 15 0.57 24.09 36.16
C SER A 15 -0.35 24.31 34.94
N LEU A 16 -0.73 25.56 34.66
CA LEU A 16 -1.54 25.90 33.48
C LEU A 16 -0.72 25.75 32.18
N LEU A 17 0.57 26.09 32.21
CA LEU A 17 1.49 25.90 31.07
C LEU A 17 1.73 24.41 30.78
N LEU A 18 1.90 23.58 31.82
CA LEU A 18 2.09 22.14 31.69
C LEU A 18 0.86 21.42 31.13
N THR A 19 -0.34 21.82 31.55
CA THR A 19 -1.60 21.27 31.03
C THR A 19 -1.85 21.70 29.58
N ALA A 20 -1.58 22.96 29.23
CA ALA A 20 -1.66 23.42 27.85
C ALA A 20 -0.65 22.68 26.93
N LEU A 21 0.56 22.41 27.41
CA LEU A 21 1.58 21.66 26.66
C LEU A 21 1.17 20.19 26.45
N LEU A 22 0.51 19.57 27.45
CA LEU A 22 0.01 18.20 27.34
C LEU A 22 -1.16 18.08 26.35
N ILE A 23 -2.08 19.05 26.34
CA ILE A 23 -3.17 19.10 25.36
C ILE A 23 -2.61 19.30 23.95
N LEU A 24 -1.60 20.17 23.77
CA LEU A 24 -0.97 20.39 22.46
C LEU A 24 -0.19 19.15 21.96
N ALA A 25 0.39 18.36 22.86
CA ALA A 25 1.01 17.07 22.52
C ALA A 25 -0.02 16.03 22.05
N LEU A 26 -1.24 16.03 22.62
CA LEU A 26 -2.35 15.14 22.21
C LEU A 26 -3.00 15.57 20.89
N LEU A 27 -2.88 16.84 20.50
CA LEU A 27 -3.34 17.38 19.21
C LEU A 27 -2.25 17.38 18.12
N SER A 28 -1.09 16.79 18.37
CA SER A 28 -0.05 16.70 17.35
C SER A 28 -0.56 15.86 16.18
N PRO A 29 -0.70 16.42 14.96
CA PRO A 29 -1.06 15.62 13.80
C PRO A 29 0.00 14.54 13.67
N THR A 30 -0.43 13.28 13.67
CA THR A 30 0.45 12.19 13.27
C THR A 30 0.98 12.56 11.89
N LEU A 31 2.29 12.71 11.77
CA LEU A 31 2.95 12.90 10.48
C LEU A 31 2.52 11.73 9.60
N ALA A 32 1.52 11.96 8.76
CA ALA A 32 1.15 11.03 7.71
C ALA A 32 2.40 10.88 6.86
N ARG A 33 3.07 9.73 7.00
CA ARG A 33 4.18 9.37 6.15
C ARG A 33 3.60 9.34 4.74
N ALA A 34 3.98 10.31 3.89
CA ALA A 34 3.78 10.23 2.46
C ALA A 34 4.71 9.12 1.91
N GLY A 35 4.44 7.87 2.31
CA GLY A 35 4.89 6.69 1.62
C GLY A 35 3.89 6.40 0.51
N VAL A 36 4.36 5.79 -0.58
CA VAL A 36 3.49 5.36 -1.67
C VAL A 36 2.29 4.59 -1.10
N GLY A 37 1.09 5.04 -1.47
CA GLY A 37 -0.10 5.02 -0.60
C GLY A 37 -0.83 3.69 -0.56
N PHE A 38 -0.27 2.68 0.10
CA PHE A 38 -1.08 1.55 0.50
C PHE A 38 -2.10 1.97 1.56
N GLN A 39 -3.37 1.68 1.31
CA GLN A 39 -4.43 1.93 2.28
C GLN A 39 -4.22 1.03 3.51
N PRO A 40 -4.63 1.47 4.72
CA PRO A 40 -4.68 0.58 5.88
C PRO A 40 -5.52 -0.66 5.57
N VAL A 41 -5.06 -1.84 6.01
CA VAL A 41 -5.84 -3.07 5.93
C VAL A 41 -6.66 -3.19 7.20
N VAL A 42 -7.97 -3.42 7.07
CA VAL A 42 -8.84 -3.55 8.23
C VAL A 42 -8.62 -4.92 8.91
N PRO A 43 -8.68 -5.02 10.25
CA PRO A 43 -8.41 -6.27 10.95
C PRO A 43 -9.28 -7.46 10.51
N GLU A 44 -10.48 -7.19 10.03
CA GLU A 44 -11.43 -8.19 9.53
C GLU A 44 -10.91 -8.88 8.26
N GLU A 45 -10.30 -8.12 7.34
CA GLU A 45 -9.68 -8.66 6.12
C GLU A 45 -8.48 -9.56 6.45
N LEU A 46 -7.68 -9.19 7.47
CA LEU A 46 -6.56 -10.01 7.93
C LEU A 46 -7.03 -11.32 8.56
N LYS A 47 -8.12 -11.30 9.33
CA LYS A 47 -8.69 -12.49 9.99
C LYS A 47 -9.54 -13.37 9.09
N MET A 48 -9.89 -12.89 7.90
CA MET A 48 -10.67 -13.65 6.93
C MET A 48 -9.92 -14.94 6.55
N THR A 49 -10.62 -16.08 6.52
CA THR A 49 -10.07 -17.38 6.08
C THR A 49 -10.94 -18.03 5.00
N SER A 50 -12.11 -17.45 4.69
CA SER A 50 -13.00 -17.87 3.60
C SER A 50 -13.95 -16.73 3.21
N GLU A 51 -14.51 -16.82 2.00
CA GLU A 51 -15.59 -15.94 1.53
C GLU A 51 -16.81 -16.80 1.17
N PRO A 52 -17.93 -16.70 1.91
CA PRO A 52 -19.14 -17.50 1.66
C PRO A 52 -19.68 -17.38 0.23
N GLN A 53 -19.57 -16.22 -0.41
CA GLN A 53 -20.00 -16.00 -1.79
C GLN A 53 -19.06 -16.63 -2.83
N ALA A 54 -17.87 -17.06 -2.41
CA ALA A 54 -16.84 -17.68 -3.24
C ALA A 54 -16.25 -18.89 -2.49
N ALA A 55 -17.11 -19.81 -2.05
CA ALA A 55 -16.70 -20.97 -1.27
C ALA A 55 -15.62 -21.80 -1.99
N GLY A 56 -14.52 -22.06 -1.29
CA GLY A 56 -13.37 -22.79 -1.84
C GLY A 56 -12.47 -21.98 -2.78
N ALA A 57 -12.72 -20.68 -2.98
CA ALA A 57 -11.83 -19.83 -3.76
C ALA A 57 -10.42 -19.83 -3.14
N PRO A 58 -9.37 -20.04 -3.95
CA PRO A 58 -8.01 -20.11 -3.42
C PRO A 58 -7.48 -18.75 -2.94
N ALA A 59 -8.00 -17.67 -3.53
CA ALA A 59 -7.75 -16.28 -3.17
C ALA A 59 -8.93 -15.42 -3.66
N ILE A 60 -9.11 -14.24 -3.08
CA ILE A 60 -10.15 -13.28 -3.48
C ILE A 60 -9.58 -11.86 -3.55
N ILE A 61 -10.11 -11.04 -4.46
CA ILE A 61 -9.80 -9.61 -4.49
C ILE A 61 -10.70 -8.93 -3.46
N LEU A 62 -10.08 -8.36 -2.42
CA LEU A 62 -10.77 -7.59 -1.40
C LEU A 62 -11.10 -6.18 -1.88
N PHE A 63 -10.15 -5.58 -2.61
CA PHE A 63 -10.31 -4.24 -3.13
C PHE A 63 -9.52 -4.06 -4.43
N ARG A 64 -10.14 -3.33 -5.37
CA ARG A 64 -9.52 -2.93 -6.62
C ARG A 64 -9.92 -1.49 -6.92
N GLN A 65 -8.93 -0.65 -7.20
CA GLN A 65 -9.15 0.72 -7.63
C GLN A 65 -8.39 0.97 -8.93
N VAL A 66 -9.03 1.71 -9.83
CA VAL A 66 -8.44 2.18 -11.08
C VAL A 66 -8.82 3.64 -11.23
N ASP A 67 -7.82 4.51 -11.17
CA ASP A 67 -7.99 5.93 -11.41
C ASP A 67 -7.37 6.25 -12.76
N ARG A 68 -8.19 6.75 -13.68
CA ARG A 68 -7.79 7.02 -15.05
C ARG A 68 -7.82 8.51 -15.34
N ASP A 69 -6.71 9.04 -15.84
CA ASP A 69 -6.61 10.39 -16.36
C ASP A 69 -6.37 10.36 -17.88
N ASP A 70 -7.35 10.82 -18.65
CA ASP A 70 -7.30 10.91 -20.11
C ASP A 70 -7.03 12.35 -20.59
N ASN A 71 -6.10 13.07 -19.95
CA ASN A 71 -5.78 14.46 -20.33
C ASN A 71 -5.04 14.65 -21.68
N GLY A 72 -4.64 13.56 -22.35
CA GLY A 72 -4.00 13.55 -23.67
C GLY A 72 -2.55 14.06 -23.72
N ARG A 73 -1.97 14.48 -22.60
CA ARG A 73 -0.56 14.89 -22.47
C ARG A 73 0.26 13.91 -21.64
N THR A 74 -0.32 13.48 -20.53
CA THR A 74 0.23 12.53 -19.57
C THR A 74 -0.87 11.55 -19.20
N SER A 75 -1.53 10.96 -20.21
CA SER A 75 -2.59 10.00 -19.95
C SER A 75 -2.04 8.79 -19.20
N HIS A 76 -2.71 8.40 -18.12
CA HIS A 76 -2.27 7.30 -17.28
C HIS A 76 -3.44 6.63 -16.55
N GLU A 77 -3.20 5.39 -16.11
CA GLU A 77 -4.08 4.66 -15.21
C GLU A 77 -3.31 4.19 -13.98
N ASP A 78 -3.69 4.70 -12.82
CA ASP A 78 -3.23 4.23 -11.53
C ASP A 78 -4.07 3.03 -11.08
N ASN A 79 -3.39 1.92 -10.84
CA ASN A 79 -4.03 0.63 -10.55
C ASN A 79 -3.59 0.13 -9.18
N TYR A 80 -4.56 -0.21 -8.33
CA TYR A 80 -4.33 -0.76 -7.01
C TYR A 80 -5.11 -2.06 -6.81
N TYR A 81 -4.47 -3.06 -6.22
CA TYR A 81 -5.05 -4.35 -5.89
C TYR A 81 -4.73 -4.72 -4.45
N ARG A 82 -5.75 -5.24 -3.74
CA ARG A 82 -5.64 -5.95 -2.47
C ARG A 82 -6.26 -7.32 -2.62
N VAL A 83 -5.47 -8.36 -2.42
CA VAL A 83 -5.89 -9.75 -2.62
C VAL A 83 -5.64 -10.54 -1.34
N LYS A 84 -6.66 -11.25 -0.88
CA LYS A 84 -6.58 -12.18 0.23
C LYS A 84 -6.21 -13.57 -0.28
N ILE A 85 -5.20 -14.18 0.32
CA ILE A 85 -4.81 -15.57 0.05
C ILE A 85 -5.51 -16.47 1.07
N LEU A 86 -6.35 -17.40 0.59
CA LEU A 86 -7.21 -18.24 1.45
C LEU A 86 -6.72 -19.69 1.53
N THR A 87 -5.90 -20.13 0.58
CA THR A 87 -5.38 -21.52 0.52
C THR A 87 -3.97 -21.55 -0.04
N GLU A 88 -3.31 -22.71 0.04
CA GLU A 88 -1.99 -22.95 -0.54
C GLU A 88 -1.95 -22.70 -2.06
N GLU A 89 -3.01 -23.07 -2.78
CA GLU A 89 -3.12 -22.80 -4.22
C GLU A 89 -3.18 -21.29 -4.50
N GLY A 90 -3.77 -20.52 -3.57
CA GLY A 90 -3.90 -19.07 -3.68
C GLY A 90 -2.58 -18.34 -3.79
N ARG A 91 -1.49 -18.91 -3.24
CA ARG A 91 -0.16 -18.30 -3.28
C ARG A 91 0.33 -18.01 -4.70
N LYS A 92 -0.21 -18.70 -5.73
CA LYS A 92 0.09 -18.39 -7.15
C LYS A 92 -0.28 -16.95 -7.55
N GLN A 93 -1.17 -16.28 -6.81
CA GLN A 93 -1.48 -14.86 -7.03
C GLN A 93 -0.33 -13.92 -6.65
N ALA A 94 0.69 -14.41 -5.94
CA ALA A 94 1.90 -13.67 -5.64
C ALA A 94 2.79 -13.44 -6.88
N ASP A 95 2.68 -14.31 -7.89
CA ASP A 95 3.38 -14.17 -9.17
C ASP A 95 2.56 -13.26 -10.08
N VAL A 96 2.83 -11.96 -9.99
CA VAL A 96 2.06 -10.93 -10.70
C VAL A 96 2.58 -10.80 -12.14
N GLU A 97 1.64 -10.79 -13.09
CA GLU A 97 1.89 -10.51 -14.49
C GLU A 97 0.97 -9.38 -14.95
N ILE A 98 1.57 -8.23 -15.31
CA ILE A 98 0.84 -7.05 -15.80
C ILE A 98 1.09 -6.96 -17.31
N PRO A 99 0.15 -7.42 -18.15
CA PRO A 99 0.29 -7.34 -19.60
C PRO A 99 0.15 -5.88 -20.07
N PHE A 100 0.93 -5.50 -21.07
CA PHE A 100 0.84 -4.21 -21.75
C PHE A 100 1.20 -4.36 -23.23
N TYR A 101 0.65 -3.48 -24.07
CA TYR A 101 0.91 -3.46 -25.51
C TYR A 101 1.92 -2.37 -25.87
N LYS A 102 2.48 -2.49 -27.07
CA LYS A 102 3.38 -1.48 -27.63
C LYS A 102 2.67 -0.12 -27.73
N GLY A 103 3.14 0.86 -26.97
CA GLY A 103 2.53 2.19 -26.85
C GLY A 103 2.37 2.58 -25.39
N ASN A 104 2.10 1.60 -24.53
CA ASN A 104 1.96 1.80 -23.10
C ASN A 104 3.23 1.35 -22.35
N ASN A 105 3.34 1.77 -21.10
CA ASN A 105 4.39 1.30 -20.20
C ASN A 105 3.86 1.12 -18.78
N VAL A 106 4.35 0.12 -18.07
CA VAL A 106 4.04 -0.09 -16.66
C VAL A 106 5.20 0.45 -15.84
N VAL A 107 4.91 1.41 -14.98
CA VAL A 107 5.87 2.12 -14.12
C VAL A 107 5.36 2.19 -12.68
N GLY A 108 6.20 2.67 -11.77
CA GLY A 108 5.77 2.91 -10.37
C GLY A 108 5.27 1.66 -9.66
N VAL A 109 5.85 0.48 -9.94
CA VAL A 109 5.43 -0.76 -9.28
C VAL A 109 5.86 -0.75 -7.82
N HIS A 110 4.88 -0.84 -6.93
CA HIS A 110 5.07 -1.06 -5.50
C HIS A 110 4.24 -2.27 -5.08
N ALA A 111 4.79 -3.11 -4.21
CA ALA A 111 4.10 -4.29 -3.73
C ALA A 111 4.51 -4.61 -2.29
N ARG A 112 3.63 -5.28 -1.55
CA ARG A 112 3.94 -5.81 -0.23
C ARG A 112 3.04 -6.97 0.15
N THR A 113 3.53 -7.81 1.03
CA THR A 113 2.77 -8.86 1.69
C THR A 113 2.53 -8.47 3.13
N ILE A 114 1.30 -8.61 3.59
CA ILE A 114 0.93 -8.51 4.99
C ILE A 114 0.70 -9.93 5.48
N ARG A 115 1.56 -10.38 6.38
CA ARG A 115 1.52 -11.72 6.96
C ARG A 115 0.30 -11.85 7.88
N PRO A 116 -0.10 -13.08 8.25
CA PRO A 116 -1.26 -13.29 9.12
C PRO A 116 -1.15 -12.59 10.49
N ASP A 117 0.07 -12.38 10.99
CA ASP A 117 0.35 -11.65 12.24
C ASP A 117 0.31 -10.11 12.09
N GLY A 118 0.05 -9.62 10.88
CA GLY A 118 0.02 -8.19 10.54
C GLY A 118 1.38 -7.59 10.22
N SER A 119 2.49 -8.34 10.33
CA SER A 119 3.80 -7.86 9.93
C SER A 119 3.89 -7.73 8.40
N ILE A 120 4.67 -6.74 7.94
CA ILE A 120 4.77 -6.40 6.52
C ILE A 120 6.09 -6.93 5.95
N ALA A 121 6.03 -7.49 4.75
CA ALA A 121 7.16 -7.80 3.88
C ALA A 121 7.06 -6.89 2.64
N GLU A 122 7.90 -5.87 2.58
CA GLU A 122 7.94 -4.96 1.41
C GLU A 122 8.60 -5.66 0.23
N PHE A 123 8.11 -5.41 -0.99
CA PHE A 123 8.79 -5.84 -2.20
C PHE A 123 9.93 -4.87 -2.54
N ASP A 124 11.16 -5.37 -2.52
CA ASP A 124 12.38 -4.68 -2.94
C ASP A 124 13.05 -5.38 -4.14
N GLY A 125 12.35 -6.35 -4.73
CA GLY A 125 12.83 -7.15 -5.84
C GLY A 125 12.85 -6.42 -7.18
N LYS A 126 13.33 -7.13 -8.21
CA LYS A 126 13.35 -6.62 -9.58
C LYS A 126 12.05 -6.94 -10.29
N VAL A 127 11.52 -5.94 -11.00
CA VAL A 127 10.44 -6.13 -11.97
C VAL A 127 11.06 -6.49 -13.32
N TYR A 128 10.71 -7.65 -13.85
CA TYR A 128 11.18 -8.13 -15.14
C TYR A 128 10.19 -7.79 -16.25
N GLU A 129 10.68 -7.73 -17.49
CA GLU A 129 9.81 -7.69 -18.66
C GLU A 129 9.98 -8.98 -19.47
N LYS A 130 8.87 -9.61 -19.84
CA LYS A 130 8.85 -10.74 -20.76
C LYS A 130 7.92 -10.47 -21.93
N THR A 131 8.28 -10.98 -23.12
CA THR A 131 7.35 -10.99 -24.25
C THR A 131 6.44 -12.19 -24.12
N ILE A 132 5.13 -11.97 -24.08
CA ILE A 132 4.13 -13.05 -23.88
C ILE A 132 3.45 -13.47 -25.17
N ALA A 133 3.32 -12.58 -26.15
CA ALA A 133 2.82 -12.91 -27.47
C ALA A 133 3.36 -11.96 -28.54
N LYS A 134 3.51 -12.47 -29.77
CA LYS A 134 3.89 -11.69 -30.95
C LYS A 134 3.11 -12.18 -32.17
N ALA A 135 2.33 -11.30 -32.79
CA ALA A 135 1.59 -11.61 -34.01
C ALA A 135 1.39 -10.37 -34.87
N ARG A 136 1.58 -10.48 -36.19
CA ARG A 136 1.21 -9.46 -37.19
C ARG A 136 1.62 -8.01 -36.82
N GLY A 137 2.84 -7.81 -36.30
CA GLY A 137 3.36 -6.48 -35.92
C GLY A 137 2.97 -6.00 -34.51
N LEU A 138 2.04 -6.69 -33.84
CA LEU A 138 1.71 -6.49 -32.43
C LEU A 138 2.66 -7.30 -31.54
N LYS A 139 3.18 -6.64 -30.50
CA LYS A 139 3.97 -7.25 -29.43
C LYS A 139 3.24 -7.00 -28.12
N TYR A 140 2.93 -8.08 -27.41
CA TYR A 140 2.43 -8.05 -26.05
C TYR A 140 3.59 -8.41 -25.12
N SER A 141 3.94 -7.48 -24.25
CA SER A 141 4.89 -7.69 -23.17
C SER A 141 4.11 -7.78 -21.86
N ALA A 142 4.74 -8.31 -20.82
CA ALA A 142 4.24 -8.18 -19.46
C ALA A 142 5.37 -7.78 -18.53
N LYS A 143 5.06 -6.92 -17.55
CA LYS A 143 5.91 -6.77 -16.37
C LYS A 143 5.58 -7.88 -15.40
N THR A 144 6.60 -8.52 -14.85
CA THR A 144 6.43 -9.63 -13.90
C THR A 144 7.28 -9.45 -12.66
N PHE A 145 6.71 -9.76 -11.51
CA PHE A 145 7.39 -9.77 -10.22
C PHE A 145 6.66 -10.73 -9.27
N THR A 146 7.36 -11.16 -8.23
CA THR A 146 6.82 -12.08 -7.22
C THR A 146 6.85 -11.38 -5.87
N LEU A 147 5.72 -11.35 -5.16
CA LEU A 147 5.66 -10.81 -3.81
C LEU A 147 6.37 -11.75 -2.81
N PRO A 148 7.14 -11.21 -1.84
CA PRO A 148 7.86 -12.01 -0.86
C PRO A 148 6.93 -12.55 0.23
N ASP A 149 7.34 -13.63 0.91
CA ASP A 149 6.74 -14.14 2.15
C ASP A 149 5.22 -14.42 2.14
N VAL A 150 4.66 -14.69 0.97
CA VAL A 150 3.22 -15.00 0.83
C VAL A 150 2.89 -16.36 1.42
N GLN A 151 1.94 -16.35 2.36
CA GLN A 151 1.44 -17.52 3.08
C GLN A 151 -0.08 -17.61 2.95
N VAL A 152 -0.66 -18.74 3.35
CA VAL A 152 -2.10 -18.81 3.61
C VAL A 152 -2.48 -17.74 4.63
N ASP A 153 -3.66 -17.14 4.46
CA ASP A 153 -4.19 -16.02 5.24
C ASP A 153 -3.43 -14.70 5.10
N SER A 154 -2.43 -14.62 4.22
CA SER A 154 -1.78 -13.34 3.89
C SER A 154 -2.70 -12.45 3.06
N VAL A 155 -2.48 -11.15 3.17
CA VAL A 155 -3.01 -10.16 2.21
C VAL A 155 -1.83 -9.66 1.38
N ILE A 156 -1.93 -9.76 0.06
CA ILE A 156 -0.98 -9.12 -0.85
C ILE A 156 -1.58 -7.83 -1.38
N GLU A 157 -0.74 -6.79 -1.47
CA GLU A 157 -1.11 -5.52 -2.06
C GLU A 157 -0.08 -5.14 -3.12
N TYR A 158 -0.54 -4.60 -4.24
CA TYR A 158 0.33 -4.00 -5.22
C TYR A 158 -0.35 -2.84 -5.93
N TYR A 159 0.48 -1.90 -6.35
CA TYR A 159 0.10 -0.69 -7.06
C TYR A 159 1.06 -0.47 -8.22
N TYR A 160 0.55 0.03 -9.33
CA TYR A 160 1.34 0.44 -10.49
C TYR A 160 0.62 1.53 -11.29
N THR A 161 1.38 2.26 -12.09
CA THR A 161 0.85 3.20 -13.08
C THR A 161 1.05 2.61 -14.47
N LEU A 162 0.01 2.67 -15.30
CA LEU A 162 0.09 2.39 -16.73
C LEU A 162 0.11 3.73 -17.46
N ASP A 163 1.25 4.08 -18.05
CA ASP A 163 1.35 5.20 -18.98
C ASP A 163 0.64 4.82 -20.29
N LEU A 164 -0.28 5.66 -20.77
CA LEU A 164 -1.14 5.44 -21.94
C LEU A 164 -0.73 6.25 -23.17
#